data_AF-A0A3M5TSG7-F1
#
_entry.id   AF-A0A3M5TSG7-F1
#
_cell.length_a   1.000
_cell.length_b   1.000
_cell.length_c   1.000
_cell.angle_alpha   90.00
_cell.angle_beta   90.00
_cell.angle_gamma   90.00
#
_symmetry.space_group_name_H-M   'P 1'
#
loop_
_entity.id
_entity.type
_entity.pdbx_description
1 polymer ?
#
loop_
_entity_poly.entity_id
_entity_poly.type
_entity_poly.pdbx_seq_one_letter_code
_entity_poly.pdbx_strand_id
1 'polypeptide(L)'
;MRCRASGYRCPAKPWIHLMKSNAMKSSIGWAWLHRLGSPKAFYRISARLLPWLSVAACVLLGIGMVWGLAFAPPDYQQGNSFRIIYIHVPAAMLAQSCYVMLAVCGVVGLVWKIKLADIALHCAAPIGAWMTALALATGAIWGKPTWGAWWVWDARLTSMLILLFLYLGLIALGNAISNRDSAGKACAVLAIVGVVNIPIIKYSVEWWNTLHQGATFSLTEKPAMPAEMWLPLLFTVLGFYCFFGVVLLLRMRLEVLRRESRTQWARAEVQRSLGQTPMPSENTP
;
A
#
# COMPACT_ATOMS: atom_id res chain seq x y z
N MET A 1 -58.50 29.14 -55.68
CA MET A 1 -58.98 27.75 -55.44
C MET A 1 -58.21 27.17 -54.26
N ARG A 2 -58.92 26.63 -53.27
CA ARG A 2 -58.37 25.93 -52.09
C ARG A 2 -57.82 24.56 -52.49
N CYS A 3 -56.78 24.07 -51.79
CA CYS A 3 -56.81 22.74 -51.16
C CYS A 3 -55.69 22.55 -50.11
N ARG A 4 -56.00 21.77 -49.07
CA ARG A 4 -55.30 21.58 -47.79
C ARG A 4 -54.36 20.36 -47.79
N ALA A 5 -53.50 20.35 -46.76
CA ALA A 5 -53.08 19.22 -45.92
C ALA A 5 -51.89 18.34 -46.35
N SER A 6 -50.90 18.28 -45.46
CA SER A 6 -50.44 17.01 -44.85
C SER A 6 -49.49 17.34 -43.69
N GLY A 7 -50.03 17.25 -42.47
CA GLY A 7 -49.26 17.33 -41.24
C GLY A 7 -48.79 15.95 -40.84
N TYR A 8 -47.48 15.73 -40.84
CA TYR A 8 -46.86 14.63 -40.11
C TYR A 8 -45.71 15.20 -39.28
N ARG A 9 -45.94 15.38 -37.97
CA ARG A 9 -44.85 15.56 -37.00
C ARG A 9 -44.23 14.20 -36.73
N CYS A 10 -42.93 14.09 -37.00
CA CYS A 10 -42.14 12.92 -36.62
C CYS A 10 -42.12 12.80 -35.08
N PRO A 11 -42.40 11.62 -34.48
CA PRO A 11 -42.31 11.46 -33.04
C PRO A 11 -40.84 11.53 -32.60
N ALA A 12 -40.53 12.45 -31.67
CA ALA A 12 -39.21 12.55 -31.08
C ALA A 12 -38.86 11.22 -30.39
N LYS A 13 -37.75 10.59 -30.83
CA LYS A 13 -37.30 9.28 -30.34
C LYS A 13 -36.99 9.35 -28.82
N PRO A 14 -37.66 8.57 -27.95
CA PRO A 14 -37.46 8.61 -26.50
C PRO A 14 -36.03 8.20 -26.06
N TRP A 15 -35.32 7.48 -26.92
CA TRP A 15 -34.01 6.88 -26.65
C TRP A 15 -32.87 7.89 -26.51
N ILE A 16 -33.02 9.13 -27.02
CA ILE A 16 -31.98 10.16 -26.95
C ILE A 16 -31.75 10.64 -25.51
N HIS A 17 -32.79 10.62 -24.67
CA HIS A 17 -32.66 10.99 -23.26
C HIS A 17 -31.98 9.90 -22.42
N LEU A 18 -32.20 8.62 -22.74
CA LEU A 18 -31.60 7.49 -22.02
C LEU A 18 -30.08 7.41 -22.23
N MET A 19 -29.62 7.64 -23.47
CA MET A 19 -28.18 7.64 -23.82
C MET A 19 -27.40 8.79 -23.19
N LYS A 20 -28.01 9.98 -23.05
CA LYS A 20 -27.36 11.14 -22.42
C LYS A 20 -27.13 10.94 -20.91
N SER A 21 -28.01 10.21 -20.21
CA SER A 21 -27.84 9.99 -18.76
C SER A 21 -26.69 9.02 -18.44
N ASN A 22 -26.48 7.99 -19.26
CA ASN A 22 -25.38 7.04 -19.09
C ASN A 22 -24.01 7.64 -19.46
N ALA A 23 -23.94 8.50 -20.48
CA ALA A 23 -22.71 9.20 -20.83
C ALA A 23 -22.27 10.23 -19.76
N MET A 24 -23.23 10.85 -19.07
CA MET A 24 -22.95 11.81 -18.00
C MET A 24 -22.51 11.14 -16.68
N LYS A 25 -23.04 9.96 -16.36
CA LYS A 25 -22.57 9.15 -15.21
C LYS A 25 -21.14 8.63 -15.42
N SER A 26 -20.76 8.24 -16.64
CA SER A 26 -19.39 7.81 -16.90
C SER A 26 -18.40 8.97 -16.82
N SER A 27 -18.73 10.16 -17.34
CA SER A 27 -17.84 11.32 -17.32
C SER A 27 -17.52 11.83 -15.92
N ILE A 28 -18.47 11.75 -14.99
CA ILE A 28 -18.28 12.15 -13.58
C ILE A 28 -17.30 11.19 -12.86
N GLY A 29 -17.42 9.88 -13.09
CA GLY A 29 -16.50 8.88 -12.51
C GLY A 29 -15.07 9.01 -13.03
N TRP A 30 -14.92 9.21 -14.35
CA TRP A 30 -13.61 9.40 -14.99
C TRP A 30 -12.93 10.73 -14.57
N ALA A 31 -13.68 11.84 -14.53
CA ALA A 31 -13.14 13.12 -14.09
C ALA A 31 -12.71 13.11 -12.62
N TRP A 32 -13.46 12.41 -11.74
CA TRP A 32 -13.13 12.28 -10.33
C TRP A 32 -11.86 11.45 -10.10
N LEU A 33 -11.71 10.33 -10.81
CA LEU A 33 -10.52 9.48 -10.77
C LEU A 33 -9.25 10.24 -11.23
N HIS A 34 -9.36 11.01 -12.31
CA HIS A 34 -8.24 11.84 -12.79
C HIS A 34 -7.92 13.01 -11.85
N ARG A 35 -8.93 13.59 -11.18
CA ARG A 35 -8.74 14.71 -10.24
C ARG A 35 -8.04 14.26 -8.95
N LEU A 36 -8.38 13.09 -8.42
CA LEU A 36 -7.67 12.46 -7.30
C LEU A 36 -6.28 11.97 -7.70
N GLY A 37 -6.10 11.62 -8.97
CA GLY A 37 -4.81 11.30 -9.57
C GLY A 37 -3.84 12.49 -9.72
N SER A 38 -4.27 13.73 -9.43
CA SER A 38 -3.42 14.91 -9.64
C SER A 38 -2.33 15.04 -8.54
N PRO A 39 -1.04 15.16 -8.91
CA PRO A 39 0.05 15.25 -7.94
C PRO A 39 -0.08 16.40 -6.94
N LYS A 40 -0.59 17.57 -7.40
CA LYS A 40 -0.84 18.74 -6.55
C LYS A 40 -1.94 18.48 -5.50
N ALA A 41 -3.05 17.83 -5.88
CA ALA A 41 -4.11 17.52 -4.93
C ALA A 41 -3.64 16.50 -3.89
N PHE A 42 -2.95 15.44 -4.34
CA PHE A 42 -2.32 14.46 -3.45
C PHE A 42 -1.36 15.14 -2.46
N TYR A 43 -0.49 16.04 -2.95
CA TYR A 43 0.46 16.74 -2.09
C TYR A 43 -0.24 17.60 -1.03
N ARG A 44 -1.36 18.26 -1.35
CA ARG A 44 -2.12 19.03 -0.35
C ARG A 44 -2.84 18.15 0.66
N ILE A 45 -3.47 17.05 0.20
CA ILE A 45 -4.22 16.14 1.08
C ILE A 45 -3.28 15.41 2.02
N SER A 46 -2.17 14.88 1.50
CA SER A 46 -1.17 14.18 2.30
C SER A 46 -0.58 15.05 3.41
N ALA A 47 -0.39 16.36 3.19
CA ALA A 47 0.08 17.28 4.21
C ALA A 47 -0.86 17.38 5.42
N ARG A 48 -2.17 17.30 5.19
CA ARG A 48 -3.19 17.35 6.26
C ARG A 48 -3.31 16.03 7.00
N LEU A 49 -3.15 14.90 6.30
CA LEU A 49 -3.25 13.57 6.89
C LEU A 49 -2.01 13.21 7.71
N LEU A 50 -0.83 13.69 7.30
CA LEU A 50 0.45 13.33 7.90
C LEU A 50 0.50 13.47 9.44
N PRO A 51 0.15 14.63 10.05
CA PRO A 51 0.29 14.79 11.50
C PRO A 51 -0.61 13.82 12.28
N TRP A 52 -1.86 13.64 11.84
CA TRP A 52 -2.80 12.71 12.49
C TRP A 52 -2.33 11.27 12.39
N LEU A 53 -1.83 10.87 11.21
CA LEU A 53 -1.32 9.53 11.00
C LEU A 53 -0.03 9.27 11.79
N SER A 54 0.83 10.28 11.93
CA SER A 54 2.04 10.21 12.76
C SER A 54 1.69 10.06 14.24
N VAL A 55 0.77 10.86 14.77
CA VAL A 55 0.30 10.72 16.16
C VAL A 55 -0.32 9.34 16.38
N ALA A 56 -1.19 8.90 15.48
CA ALA A 56 -1.79 7.56 15.55
C ALA A 56 -0.72 6.45 15.53
N ALA A 57 0.28 6.54 14.64
CA ALA A 57 1.38 5.58 14.58
C ALA A 57 2.15 5.54 15.91
N CYS A 58 2.56 6.69 16.44
CA CYS A 58 3.30 6.76 17.70
C CYS A 58 2.50 6.20 18.89
N VAL A 59 1.23 6.57 19.01
CA VAL A 59 0.36 6.13 20.11
C VAL A 59 0.07 4.63 20.01
N LEU A 60 -0.35 4.15 18.84
CA LEU A 60 -0.69 2.73 18.65
C LEU A 60 0.53 1.82 18.82
N LEU A 61 1.68 2.19 18.26
CA LEU A 61 2.92 1.45 18.44
C LEU A 61 3.39 1.50 19.89
N GLY A 62 3.38 2.67 20.53
CA GLY A 62 3.78 2.83 21.93
C GLY A 62 2.93 1.97 22.86
N ILE A 63 1.62 2.04 22.75
CA ILE A 63 0.69 1.23 23.54
C ILE A 63 0.89 -0.26 23.23
N GLY A 64 0.83 -0.66 21.96
CA GLY A 64 0.90 -2.07 21.57
C GLY A 64 2.22 -2.73 21.94
N MET A 65 3.35 -2.04 21.73
CA MET A 65 4.68 -2.57 22.07
C MET A 65 4.88 -2.65 23.57
N VAL A 66 4.56 -1.59 24.34
CA VAL A 66 4.74 -1.61 25.79
C VAL A 66 3.83 -2.65 26.43
N TRP A 67 2.55 -2.67 26.05
CA TRP A 67 1.59 -3.65 26.57
C TRP A 67 2.01 -5.08 26.20
N GLY A 68 2.28 -5.34 24.92
CA GLY A 68 2.64 -6.68 24.44
C GLY A 68 3.97 -7.19 24.99
N LEU A 69 5.03 -6.38 24.92
CA LEU A 69 6.38 -6.83 25.27
C LEU A 69 6.64 -6.84 26.79
N ALA A 70 6.02 -5.93 27.56
CA ALA A 70 6.26 -5.85 29.00
C ALA A 70 5.19 -6.59 29.82
N PHE A 71 3.91 -6.47 29.45
CA PHE A 71 2.79 -6.85 30.32
C PHE A 71 1.96 -8.05 29.86
N ALA A 72 2.05 -8.48 28.60
CA ALA A 72 1.29 -9.64 28.13
C ALA A 72 1.66 -10.91 28.91
N PRO A 73 0.67 -11.72 29.35
CA PRO A 73 0.97 -12.95 30.08
C PRO A 73 1.80 -13.90 29.21
N PRO A 74 2.70 -14.70 29.81
CA PRO A 74 3.49 -15.68 29.06
C PRO A 74 2.57 -16.74 28.43
N ASP A 75 2.92 -17.19 27.22
CA ASP A 75 2.21 -18.28 26.56
C ASP A 75 2.45 -19.61 27.30
N TYR A 76 1.45 -20.49 27.34
CA TYR A 76 1.52 -21.76 28.06
C TYR A 76 2.63 -22.69 27.53
N GLN A 77 2.91 -22.68 26.22
CA GLN A 77 3.93 -23.52 25.60
C GLN A 77 5.25 -22.77 25.39
N GLN A 78 5.18 -21.51 24.93
CA GLN A 78 6.35 -20.73 24.51
C GLN A 78 6.89 -19.80 25.59
N GLY A 79 6.19 -19.65 26.73
CA GLY A 79 6.56 -18.74 27.79
C GLY A 79 6.70 -17.29 27.30
N ASN A 80 7.77 -16.62 27.71
CA ASN A 80 8.07 -15.24 27.30
C ASN A 80 8.56 -15.11 25.85
N SER A 81 8.98 -16.22 25.21
CA SER A 81 9.46 -16.20 23.82
C SER A 81 8.37 -15.70 22.86
N PHE A 82 7.11 -16.05 23.13
CA PHE A 82 5.95 -15.67 22.31
C PHE A 82 5.84 -14.15 22.10
N ARG A 83 6.32 -13.31 23.04
CA ARG A 83 6.14 -11.85 22.99
C ARG A 83 6.75 -11.21 21.73
N ILE A 84 7.68 -11.88 21.06
CA ILE A 84 8.21 -11.43 19.75
C ILE A 84 7.13 -11.32 18.67
N ILE A 85 5.98 -12.01 18.82
CA ILE A 85 4.83 -11.93 17.92
C ILE A 85 4.36 -10.49 17.69
N TYR A 86 4.48 -9.62 18.71
CA TYR A 86 4.06 -8.21 18.66
C TYR A 86 4.89 -7.36 17.70
N ILE A 87 6.03 -7.87 17.24
CA ILE A 87 6.89 -7.25 16.21
C ILE A 87 6.82 -8.10 14.93
N HIS A 88 7.00 -9.41 15.05
CA HIS A 88 7.10 -10.33 13.93
C HIS A 88 5.83 -10.36 13.07
N VAL A 89 4.65 -10.54 13.68
CA VAL A 89 3.39 -10.70 12.93
C VAL A 89 2.98 -9.41 12.22
N PRO A 90 2.99 -8.22 12.85
CA PRO A 90 2.75 -6.96 12.14
C PRO A 90 3.71 -6.75 10.96
N ALA A 91 5.00 -7.06 11.12
CA ALA A 91 5.99 -6.96 10.05
C ALA A 91 5.67 -7.92 8.89
N ALA A 92 5.36 -9.18 9.18
CA ALA A 92 5.03 -10.18 8.17
C ALA A 92 3.73 -9.84 7.41
N MET A 93 2.69 -9.40 8.13
CA MET A 93 1.43 -8.95 7.53
C MET A 93 1.64 -7.73 6.63
N LEU A 94 2.38 -6.73 7.10
CA LEU A 94 2.64 -5.52 6.35
C LEU A 94 3.52 -5.78 5.12
N ALA A 95 4.49 -6.69 5.21
CA ALA A 95 5.28 -7.14 4.07
C ALA A 95 4.39 -7.70 2.95
N GLN A 96 3.48 -8.62 3.26
CA GLN A 96 2.58 -9.20 2.27
C GLN A 96 1.58 -8.16 1.72
N SER A 97 0.95 -7.37 2.60
CA SER A 97 0.00 -6.32 2.18
C SER A 97 0.65 -5.25 1.32
N CYS A 98 1.90 -4.87 1.61
CA CYS A 98 2.67 -4.01 0.72
C CYS A 98 2.73 -4.61 -0.67
N TYR A 99 3.08 -5.89 -0.82
CA TYR A 99 3.28 -6.49 -2.14
C TYR A 99 1.97 -6.54 -2.94
N VAL A 100 0.85 -6.83 -2.28
CA VAL A 100 -0.49 -6.71 -2.87
C VAL A 100 -0.74 -5.27 -3.34
N MET A 101 -0.39 -4.27 -2.52
CA MET A 101 -0.51 -2.87 -2.92
C MET A 101 0.36 -2.54 -4.15
N LEU A 102 1.59 -3.06 -4.24
CA LEU A 102 2.44 -2.89 -5.43
C LEU A 102 1.76 -3.47 -6.67
N ALA A 103 1.19 -4.66 -6.59
CA ALA A 103 0.47 -5.29 -7.70
C ALA A 103 -0.75 -4.46 -8.11
N VAL A 104 -1.55 -3.98 -7.16
CA VAL A 104 -2.69 -3.09 -7.41
C VAL A 104 -2.21 -1.79 -8.08
N CYS A 105 -1.17 -1.15 -7.57
CA CYS A 105 -0.57 0.02 -8.18
C CYS A 105 -0.04 -0.27 -9.61
N GLY A 106 0.53 -1.45 -9.84
CA GLY A 106 0.95 -1.89 -11.16
C GLY A 106 -0.22 -1.99 -12.14
N VAL A 107 -1.32 -2.65 -11.75
CA VAL A 107 -2.54 -2.72 -12.57
C VAL A 107 -3.10 -1.31 -12.81
N VAL A 108 -3.19 -0.50 -11.76
CA VAL A 108 -3.71 0.87 -11.86
C VAL A 108 -2.87 1.73 -12.81
N GLY A 109 -1.54 1.60 -12.73
CA GLY A 109 -0.59 2.30 -13.59
C GLY A 109 -0.65 1.84 -15.05
N LEU A 110 -0.82 0.55 -15.32
CA LEU A 110 -0.89 0.02 -16.68
C LEU A 110 -2.23 0.31 -17.36
N VAL A 111 -3.34 0.11 -16.65
CA VAL A 111 -4.70 0.21 -17.22
C VAL A 111 -5.17 1.66 -17.30
N TRP A 112 -5.08 2.41 -16.19
CA TRP A 112 -5.59 3.79 -16.11
C TRP A 112 -4.51 4.86 -16.31
N LYS A 113 -3.24 4.47 -16.45
CA LYS A 113 -2.10 5.40 -16.69
C LYS A 113 -2.01 6.51 -15.62
N ILE A 114 -2.34 6.18 -14.37
CA ILE A 114 -2.29 7.12 -13.25
C ILE A 114 -0.85 7.25 -12.75
N LYS A 115 -0.26 8.44 -12.93
CA LYS A 115 1.14 8.74 -12.53
C LYS A 115 1.43 8.47 -11.04
N LEU A 116 0.46 8.72 -10.16
CA LEU A 116 0.61 8.47 -8.72
C LEU A 116 0.73 6.98 -8.38
N ALA A 117 0.18 6.09 -9.20
CA ALA A 117 0.27 4.65 -8.95
C ALA A 117 1.70 4.15 -9.13
N ASP A 118 2.38 4.62 -10.18
CA ASP A 118 3.81 4.35 -10.40
C ASP A 118 4.67 4.91 -9.25
N ILE A 119 4.40 6.14 -8.82
CA ILE A 119 5.09 6.75 -7.66
C ILE A 119 4.88 5.91 -6.40
N ALA A 120 3.65 5.47 -6.12
CA ALA A 120 3.32 4.65 -4.96
C ALA A 120 4.08 3.31 -4.99
N LEU A 121 4.08 2.62 -6.14
CA LEU A 121 4.79 1.36 -6.33
C LEU A 121 6.28 1.49 -5.97
N HIS A 122 6.97 2.47 -6.59
CA HIS A 122 8.40 2.68 -6.34
C HIS A 122 8.71 3.14 -4.91
N CYS A 123 7.83 3.96 -4.32
CA CYS A 123 8.03 4.44 -2.95
C CYS A 123 7.80 3.35 -1.90
N ALA A 124 6.87 2.43 -2.16
CA ALA A 124 6.48 1.37 -1.26
C ALA A 124 7.42 0.16 -1.29
N ALA A 125 8.02 -0.16 -2.45
CA ALA A 125 8.86 -1.35 -2.61
C ALA A 125 9.99 -1.44 -1.56
N PRO A 126 10.76 -0.38 -1.26
CA PRO A 126 11.78 -0.44 -0.21
C PRO A 126 11.20 -0.64 1.19
N ILE A 127 10.00 -0.13 1.47
CA ILE A 127 9.36 -0.31 2.78
C ILE A 127 8.97 -1.77 2.96
N GLY A 128 8.33 -2.38 1.94
CA GLY A 128 7.98 -3.80 1.94
C GLY A 128 9.21 -4.71 2.05
N ALA A 129 10.32 -4.36 1.38
CA ALA A 129 11.59 -5.07 1.52
C ALA A 129 12.09 -5.09 2.96
N TRP A 130 12.10 -3.93 3.63
CA TRP A 130 12.49 -3.81 5.04
C TRP A 130 11.56 -4.60 5.97
N MET A 131 10.24 -4.55 5.74
CA MET A 131 9.30 -5.34 6.53
C MET A 131 9.50 -6.85 6.34
N THR A 132 9.83 -7.28 5.13
CA THR A 132 10.12 -8.69 4.83
C THR A 132 11.42 -9.13 5.51
N ALA A 133 12.47 -8.33 5.44
CA ALA A 133 13.73 -8.59 6.13
C ALA A 133 13.56 -8.65 7.65
N LEU A 134 12.78 -7.71 8.22
CA LEU A 134 12.44 -7.70 9.64
C LEU A 134 11.65 -8.96 10.04
N ALA A 135 10.67 -9.37 9.23
CA ALA A 135 9.90 -10.58 9.47
C ALA A 135 10.78 -11.84 9.43
N LEU A 136 11.69 -11.96 8.47
CA LEU A 136 12.63 -13.08 8.38
C LEU A 136 13.58 -13.12 9.58
N ALA A 137 14.16 -11.99 9.96
CA ALA A 137 15.09 -11.89 11.09
C ALA A 137 14.40 -12.22 12.42
N THR A 138 13.25 -11.58 12.69
CA THR A 138 12.47 -11.85 13.91
C THR A 138 11.89 -13.26 13.93
N GLY A 139 11.53 -13.82 12.77
CA GLY A 139 11.08 -15.20 12.65
C GLY A 139 12.18 -16.20 12.99
N ALA A 140 13.40 -15.97 12.52
CA ALA A 140 14.56 -16.79 12.87
C ALA A 140 14.86 -16.75 14.38
N ILE A 141 14.82 -15.54 14.98
CA ILE A 141 15.00 -15.33 16.42
C ILE A 141 13.92 -16.06 17.21
N TRP A 142 12.67 -16.01 16.78
CA TRP A 142 11.57 -16.71 17.43
C TRP A 142 11.67 -18.23 17.26
N GLY A 143 12.15 -18.69 16.11
CA GLY A 143 12.23 -20.10 15.79
C GLY A 143 13.25 -20.87 16.62
N LYS A 144 14.37 -20.23 17.00
CA LYS A 144 15.41 -20.89 17.79
C LYS A 144 14.91 -21.43 19.15
N PRO A 145 14.27 -20.64 20.02
CA PRO A 145 13.74 -21.13 21.29
C PRO A 145 12.47 -21.98 21.14
N THR A 146 11.68 -21.79 20.07
CA THR A 146 10.38 -22.46 19.90
C THR A 146 10.49 -23.84 19.23
N TRP A 147 11.37 -23.96 18.23
CA TRP A 147 11.52 -25.17 17.40
C TRP A 147 12.98 -25.67 17.31
N GLY A 148 13.91 -25.06 18.05
CA GLY A 148 15.31 -25.49 18.11
C GLY A 148 16.19 -25.04 16.95
N ALA A 149 15.64 -24.40 15.91
CA ALA A 149 16.35 -24.02 14.69
C ALA A 149 16.11 -22.55 14.30
N TRP A 150 17.15 -21.88 13.79
CA TRP A 150 17.05 -20.51 13.25
C TRP A 150 16.42 -20.48 11.85
N TRP A 151 16.59 -21.56 11.09
CA TRP A 151 16.10 -21.67 9.72
C TRP A 151 15.79 -23.12 9.39
N VAL A 152 14.71 -23.30 8.65
CA VAL A 152 14.34 -24.55 7.98
C VAL A 152 13.82 -24.18 6.60
N TRP A 153 14.02 -25.07 5.62
CA TRP A 153 13.56 -24.84 4.24
C TRP A 153 12.10 -25.26 4.06
N ASP A 154 11.21 -24.73 4.92
CA ASP A 154 9.77 -24.96 4.78
C ASP A 154 9.14 -24.04 3.73
N ALA A 155 7.91 -24.35 3.32
CA ALA A 155 7.21 -23.57 2.29
C ALA A 155 6.98 -22.11 2.69
N ARG A 156 6.77 -21.81 3.98
CA ARG A 156 6.51 -20.44 4.46
C ARG A 156 7.77 -19.58 4.48
N LEU A 157 8.85 -20.05 5.10
CA LEU A 157 10.12 -19.32 5.19
C LEU A 157 10.71 -19.13 3.81
N THR A 158 10.68 -20.17 2.97
CA THR A 158 11.18 -20.09 1.60
C THR A 158 10.38 -19.08 0.77
N SER A 159 9.04 -19.09 0.84
CA SER A 159 8.22 -18.12 0.11
C SER A 159 8.34 -16.68 0.64
N MET A 160 8.59 -16.49 1.94
CA MET A 160 8.94 -15.18 2.52
C MET A 160 10.33 -14.69 2.07
N LEU A 161 11.31 -15.59 1.93
CA LEU A 161 12.61 -15.25 1.35
C LEU A 161 12.50 -14.88 -0.13
N ILE A 162 11.71 -15.63 -0.90
CA ILE A 162 11.37 -15.30 -2.28
C ILE A 162 10.69 -13.92 -2.35
N LEU A 163 9.79 -13.59 -1.41
CA LEU A 163 9.17 -12.27 -1.34
C LEU A 163 10.22 -11.15 -1.17
N LEU A 164 11.25 -11.37 -0.34
CA LEU A 164 12.35 -10.41 -0.19
C LEU A 164 13.09 -10.23 -1.52
N PHE A 165 13.41 -11.31 -2.22
CA PHE A 165 14.06 -11.22 -3.53
C PHE A 165 13.19 -10.57 -4.60
N LEU A 166 11.88 -10.79 -4.57
CA LEU A 166 10.94 -10.12 -5.45
C LEU A 166 10.95 -8.60 -5.22
N TYR A 167 10.98 -8.15 -3.96
CA TYR A 167 11.15 -6.74 -3.63
C TYR A 167 12.48 -6.17 -4.12
N LEU A 168 13.59 -6.86 -3.87
CA LEU A 168 14.91 -6.42 -4.32
C LEU A 168 14.99 -6.39 -5.85
N GLY A 169 14.39 -7.37 -6.52
CA GLY A 169 14.27 -7.42 -7.98
C GLY A 169 13.48 -6.22 -8.53
N LEU A 170 12.36 -5.85 -7.91
CA LEU A 170 11.59 -4.65 -8.27
C LEU A 170 12.40 -3.37 -8.11
N ILE A 171 13.12 -3.23 -7.00
CA ILE A 171 13.96 -2.05 -6.73
C ILE A 171 15.11 -1.97 -7.74
N ALA A 172 15.79 -3.10 -7.99
CA ALA A 172 16.88 -3.19 -8.95
C ALA A 172 16.41 -2.89 -10.37
N LEU A 173 15.30 -3.49 -10.81
CA LEU A 173 14.72 -3.27 -12.13
C LEU A 173 14.33 -1.81 -12.36
N GLY A 174 13.71 -1.18 -11.36
CA GLY A 174 13.33 0.23 -11.42
C GLY A 174 14.53 1.18 -11.52
N ASN A 175 15.67 0.82 -10.93
CA ASN A 175 16.90 1.61 -10.99
C ASN A 175 17.76 1.31 -12.22
N ALA A 176 17.65 0.11 -12.80
CA ALA A 176 18.46 -0.31 -13.95
C ALA A 176 17.99 0.31 -15.28
N ILE A 177 16.71 0.66 -15.40
CA ILE A 177 16.12 1.20 -16.63
C ILE A 177 16.12 2.74 -16.61
N SER A 178 16.87 3.38 -17.51
CA SER A 178 16.98 4.84 -17.58
C SER A 178 15.68 5.53 -18.03
N ASN A 179 14.93 4.91 -18.94
CA ASN A 179 13.63 5.44 -19.38
C ASN A 179 12.56 5.16 -18.32
N ARG A 180 12.05 6.21 -17.69
CA ARG A 180 11.10 6.11 -16.58
C ARG A 180 9.79 5.40 -16.93
N ASP A 181 9.27 5.62 -18.14
CA ASP A 181 8.01 5.00 -18.56
C ASP A 181 8.21 3.50 -18.81
N SER A 182 9.35 3.11 -19.39
CA SER A 182 9.74 1.70 -19.54
C SER A 182 9.99 1.04 -18.19
N ALA A 183 10.68 1.74 -17.27
CA ALA A 183 10.96 1.26 -15.92
C ALA A 183 9.66 0.98 -15.14
N GLY A 184 8.73 1.94 -15.16
CA GLY A 184 7.43 1.82 -14.49
C GLY A 184 6.59 0.66 -15.03
N LYS A 185 6.55 0.47 -16.36
CA LYS A 185 5.87 -0.67 -16.98
C LYS A 185 6.50 -2.01 -16.58
N ALA A 186 7.82 -2.10 -16.62
CA ALA A 186 8.54 -3.33 -16.26
C ALA A 186 8.31 -3.68 -14.77
N CYS A 187 8.39 -2.70 -13.88
CA CYS A 187 8.10 -2.88 -12.46
C CYS A 187 6.64 -3.26 -12.20
N ALA A 188 5.69 -2.64 -12.92
CA ALA A 188 4.27 -2.99 -12.81
C ALA A 188 4.01 -4.45 -13.19
N VAL A 189 4.57 -4.92 -14.31
CA VAL A 189 4.43 -6.32 -14.74
C VAL A 189 5.03 -7.27 -13.71
N LEU A 190 6.25 -6.99 -13.23
CA LEU A 190 6.90 -7.83 -12.22
C LEU A 190 6.10 -7.88 -10.90
N ALA A 191 5.52 -6.76 -10.47
CA ALA A 191 4.70 -6.70 -9.27
C ALA A 191 3.41 -7.53 -9.42
N ILE A 192 2.75 -7.46 -10.58
CA ILE A 192 1.54 -8.23 -10.89
C ILE A 192 1.83 -9.72 -10.89
N VAL A 193 2.91 -10.16 -11.55
CA VAL A 193 3.28 -11.58 -11.59
C VAL A 193 3.70 -12.07 -10.20
N GLY A 194 4.50 -11.28 -9.48
CA GLY A 194 5.00 -11.65 -8.16
C GLY A 194 3.91 -11.78 -7.09
N VAL A 195 2.73 -11.17 -7.28
CA VAL A 195 1.63 -11.26 -6.29
C VAL A 195 1.13 -12.70 -6.09
N VAL A 196 1.37 -13.59 -7.06
CA VAL A 196 1.08 -15.03 -6.97
C VAL A 196 1.82 -15.68 -5.79
N ASN A 197 2.94 -15.12 -5.34
CA ASN A 197 3.65 -15.61 -4.16
C ASN A 197 2.87 -15.37 -2.85
N ILE A 198 1.96 -14.39 -2.79
CA ILE A 198 1.21 -14.07 -1.56
C ILE A 198 0.24 -15.19 -1.14
N PRO A 199 -0.60 -15.74 -2.03
CA PRO A 199 -1.37 -16.95 -1.73
C PRO A 199 -0.50 -18.13 -1.27
N ILE A 200 0.68 -18.31 -1.88
CA ILE A 200 1.61 -19.38 -1.49
C ILE A 200 2.04 -19.20 -0.04
N ILE A 201 2.41 -17.99 0.38
CA ILE A 201 2.78 -17.72 1.78
C ILE A 201 1.59 -17.92 2.73
N LYS A 202 0.40 -17.43 2.34
CA LYS A 202 -0.81 -17.47 3.18
C LYS A 202 -1.20 -18.91 3.49
N TYR A 203 -1.33 -19.73 2.45
CA TYR A 203 -1.81 -21.11 2.53
C TYR A 203 -0.67 -22.14 2.70
N SER A 204 0.59 -21.71 2.79
CA SER A 204 1.74 -22.62 2.93
C SER A 204 1.58 -23.63 4.06
N VAL A 205 1.00 -23.21 5.19
CA VAL A 205 0.80 -24.07 6.37
C VAL A 205 -0.28 -25.11 6.11
N GLU A 206 -1.36 -24.74 5.46
CA GLU A 206 -2.48 -25.65 5.14
C GLU A 206 -2.07 -26.65 4.05
N TRP A 207 -1.29 -26.20 3.06
CA TRP A 207 -0.87 -27.05 1.95
C TRP A 207 0.27 -28.00 2.28
N TRP A 208 1.19 -27.60 3.18
CA TRP A 208 2.43 -28.35 3.46
C TRP A 208 2.66 -28.71 4.93
N ASN A 209 1.71 -28.49 5.83
CA ASN A 209 1.82 -28.79 7.27
C ASN A 209 3.16 -28.31 7.86
N THR A 210 3.45 -27.02 7.69
CA THR A 210 4.76 -26.49 8.10
C THR A 210 4.86 -26.27 9.61
N LEU A 211 6.08 -26.00 10.10
CA LEU A 211 6.37 -25.76 11.53
C LEU A 211 5.61 -24.55 12.12
N HIS A 212 5.04 -23.70 11.27
CA HIS A 212 4.34 -22.50 11.70
C HIS A 212 2.92 -22.81 12.14
N GLN A 213 2.50 -22.19 13.24
CA GLN A 213 1.11 -22.23 13.68
C GLN A 213 0.19 -21.55 12.64
N GLY A 214 -1.08 -21.96 12.66
CA GLY A 214 -2.15 -21.32 11.91
C GLY A 214 -2.33 -19.84 12.29
N ALA A 215 -3.07 -19.09 11.47
CA ALA A 215 -3.25 -17.65 11.70
C ALA A 215 -4.00 -17.36 13.01
N THR A 216 -3.41 -16.56 13.90
CA THR A 216 -4.03 -16.12 15.16
C THR A 216 -5.21 -15.16 14.95
N PHE A 217 -5.22 -14.43 13.82
CA PHE A 217 -6.33 -13.60 13.39
C PHE A 217 -7.04 -14.23 12.19
N SER A 218 -8.30 -14.61 12.42
CA SER A 218 -9.27 -14.88 11.37
C SER A 218 -10.27 -13.72 11.32
N LEU A 219 -10.72 -13.33 10.12
CA LEU A 219 -11.76 -12.31 9.95
C LEU A 219 -13.16 -12.84 10.27
N THR A 220 -13.32 -14.17 10.31
CA THR A 220 -14.62 -14.85 10.42
C THR A 220 -14.81 -15.55 11.75
N GLU A 221 -13.78 -15.63 12.59
CA GLU A 221 -13.81 -16.39 13.84
C GLU A 221 -13.29 -15.57 15.01
N LYS A 222 -13.77 -15.90 16.21
CA LYS A 222 -13.30 -15.29 17.45
C LYS A 222 -11.80 -15.58 17.61
N PRO A 223 -10.96 -14.60 17.99
CA PRO A 223 -9.56 -14.86 18.26
C PRO A 223 -9.40 -16.01 19.25
N ALA A 224 -8.57 -17.00 18.91
CA ALA A 224 -8.33 -18.17 19.75
C ALA A 224 -7.56 -17.84 21.05
N MET A 225 -7.07 -16.61 21.15
CA MET A 225 -6.17 -16.11 22.18
C MET A 225 -6.95 -15.22 23.19
N PRO A 226 -6.55 -15.17 24.48
CA PRO A 226 -7.13 -14.24 25.46
C PRO A 226 -6.95 -12.76 25.07
N ALA A 227 -7.86 -11.91 25.55
CA ALA A 227 -7.87 -10.47 25.21
C ALA A 227 -6.57 -9.77 25.61
N GLU A 228 -5.96 -10.17 26.72
CA GLU A 228 -4.69 -9.62 27.21
C GLU A 228 -3.54 -9.87 26.24
N MET A 229 -3.66 -10.86 25.35
CA MET A 229 -2.61 -11.23 24.40
C MET A 229 -2.91 -10.75 22.97
N TRP A 230 -4.17 -10.80 22.48
CA TRP A 230 -4.48 -10.34 21.11
C TRP A 230 -4.72 -8.84 20.98
N LEU A 231 -5.19 -8.14 22.02
CA LEU A 231 -5.37 -6.69 21.95
C LEU A 231 -4.06 -5.94 21.68
N PRO A 232 -2.96 -6.18 22.41
CA PRO A 232 -1.69 -5.52 22.11
C PRO A 232 -1.22 -5.80 20.67
N LEU A 233 -1.50 -6.99 20.16
CA LEU A 233 -1.19 -7.35 18.77
C LEU A 233 -2.01 -6.55 17.77
N LEU A 234 -3.31 -6.32 18.03
CA LEU A 234 -4.11 -5.43 17.20
C LEU A 234 -3.54 -4.00 17.19
N PHE A 235 -3.14 -3.48 18.36
CA PHE A 235 -2.51 -2.16 18.47
C PHE A 235 -1.21 -2.08 17.66
N THR A 236 -0.32 -3.09 17.74
CA THR A 236 0.90 -3.09 16.94
C THR A 236 0.61 -3.27 15.46
N VAL A 237 -0.34 -4.12 15.05
CA VAL A 237 -0.76 -4.25 13.64
C VAL A 237 -1.22 -2.90 13.09
N LEU A 238 -2.19 -2.25 13.74
CA LEU A 238 -2.70 -0.94 13.30
C LEU A 238 -1.60 0.12 13.33
N GLY A 239 -0.75 0.12 14.36
CA GLY A 239 0.40 1.00 14.46
C GLY A 239 1.39 0.85 13.31
N PHE A 240 1.71 -0.39 12.91
CA PHE A 240 2.57 -0.68 11.75
C PHE A 240 1.94 -0.17 10.44
N TYR A 241 0.64 -0.33 10.24
CA TYR A 241 -0.05 0.22 9.06
C TYR A 241 -0.09 1.76 9.06
N CYS A 242 -0.30 2.39 10.21
CA CYS A 242 -0.20 3.85 10.33
C CYS A 242 1.23 4.33 10.04
N PHE A 243 2.24 3.68 10.63
CA PHE A 243 3.65 3.97 10.37
C PHE A 243 4.01 3.82 8.89
N PHE A 244 3.58 2.71 8.27
CA PHE A 244 3.71 2.51 6.83
C PHE A 244 3.11 3.66 6.03
N GLY A 245 1.88 4.07 6.36
CA GLY A 245 1.23 5.19 5.68
C GLY A 245 2.00 6.50 5.84
N VAL A 246 2.57 6.79 7.02
CA VAL A 246 3.41 7.97 7.24
C VAL A 246 4.65 7.93 6.34
N VAL A 247 5.40 6.82 6.38
CA VAL A 247 6.64 6.67 5.60
C VAL A 247 6.34 6.70 4.10
N LEU A 248 5.29 6.03 3.66
CA LEU A 248 4.86 6.02 2.26
C LEU A 248 4.49 7.43 1.81
N LEU A 249 3.64 8.14 2.56
CA LEU A 249 3.22 9.50 2.21
C LEU A 249 4.42 10.44 2.14
N LEU A 250 5.35 10.39 3.10
CA LEU A 250 6.59 11.19 3.07
C LEU A 250 7.41 10.91 1.81
N ARG A 251 7.66 9.63 1.49
CA ARG A 251 8.42 9.24 0.30
C ARG A 251 7.73 9.68 -0.99
N MET A 252 6.42 9.46 -1.09
CA MET A 252 5.63 9.86 -2.25
C MET A 252 5.60 11.37 -2.43
N ARG A 253 5.51 12.15 -1.34
CA ARG A 253 5.56 13.63 -1.41
C ARG A 253 6.88 14.12 -1.99
N LEU A 254 8.00 13.56 -1.51
CA LEU A 254 9.34 13.88 -2.04
C LEU A 254 9.47 13.50 -3.51
N GLU A 255 9.02 12.30 -3.87
CA GLU A 255 9.08 11.84 -5.27
C GLU A 255 8.17 12.68 -6.18
N VAL A 256 6.97 13.04 -5.74
CA VAL A 256 6.07 13.95 -6.46
C VAL A 256 6.75 15.29 -6.73
N LEU A 257 7.36 15.92 -5.73
CA LEU A 257 8.10 17.18 -5.92
C LEU A 257 9.25 17.02 -6.90
N ARG A 258 9.99 15.90 -6.84
CA ARG A 258 11.08 15.60 -7.76
C ARG A 258 10.58 15.49 -9.20
N ARG A 259 9.51 14.72 -9.43
CA ARG A 259 8.91 14.51 -10.77
C ARG A 259 8.28 15.77 -11.34
N GLU A 260 7.68 16.60 -10.49
CA GLU A 260 6.96 17.82 -10.88
C GLU A 260 7.82 19.08 -10.71
N SER A 261 9.14 18.96 -10.50
CA SER A 261 10.09 20.06 -10.26
C SER A 261 10.11 21.16 -11.33
N ARG A 262 9.66 20.84 -12.55
CA ARG A 262 9.54 21.80 -13.65
C ARG A 262 8.26 22.63 -13.59
N THR A 263 7.29 22.23 -12.78
CA THR A 263 6.03 22.95 -12.62
C THR A 263 6.16 24.11 -11.64
N GLN A 264 5.41 25.18 -11.89
CA GLN A 264 5.42 26.38 -11.03
C GLN A 264 4.98 26.07 -9.60
N TRP A 265 3.97 25.22 -9.41
CA TRP A 265 3.45 24.91 -8.08
C TRP A 265 4.47 24.15 -7.23
N ALA A 266 5.25 23.24 -7.81
CA ALA A 266 6.28 22.50 -7.09
C ALA A 266 7.45 23.42 -6.72
N ARG A 267 7.88 24.29 -7.63
CA ARG A 267 8.93 25.30 -7.36
C ARG A 267 8.52 26.24 -6.22
N ALA A 268 7.29 26.76 -6.27
CA ALA A 268 6.77 27.62 -5.23
C ALA A 268 6.69 26.92 -3.86
N GLU A 269 6.35 25.62 -3.84
CA GLU A 269 6.29 24.84 -2.59
C GLU A 269 7.69 24.57 -2.01
N VAL A 270 8.69 24.31 -2.86
CA VAL A 270 10.09 24.18 -2.44
C VAL A 270 10.61 25.51 -1.89
N GLN A 271 10.35 26.62 -2.58
CA GLN A 271 10.73 27.97 -2.11
C GLN A 271 10.09 28.29 -0.75
N ARG A 272 8.78 28.03 -0.60
CA ARG A 272 8.08 28.20 0.68
C ARG A 272 8.70 27.35 1.80
N SER A 273 9.08 26.10 1.51
CA SER A 273 9.72 25.21 2.48
C SER A 273 11.11 25.70 2.89
N LEU A 274 11.79 26.47 2.04
CA LEU A 274 13.07 27.12 2.31
C LEU A 274 12.93 28.50 2.97
N GLY A 275 11.71 28.95 3.28
CA GLY A 275 11.46 30.29 3.83
C GLY A 275 11.61 31.43 2.81
N GLN A 276 11.65 31.12 1.51
CA GLN A 276 11.79 32.09 0.44
C GLN A 276 10.41 32.51 -0.12
N THR A 277 10.27 33.80 -0.48
CA THR A 277 9.08 34.29 -1.18
C THR A 277 9.01 33.69 -2.59
N PRO A 278 7.89 33.09 -3.01
CA PRO A 278 7.76 32.55 -4.35
C PRO A 278 7.97 33.64 -5.41
N MET A 279 8.83 33.40 -6.39
CA MET A 279 9.06 34.36 -7.48
C MET A 279 7.74 34.59 -8.25
N PRO A 280 7.35 35.85 -8.54
CA PRO A 280 6.19 36.13 -9.38
C PRO A 280 6.37 35.49 -10.76
N SER A 281 5.26 35.07 -11.37
CA SER A 281 5.32 34.46 -12.71
C SER A 281 5.77 35.48 -13.74
N GLU A 282 6.76 35.11 -14.56
CA GLU A 282 7.25 35.90 -15.70
C GLU A 282 6.19 36.11 -16.82
N ASN A 283 4.98 35.56 -16.66
CA ASN A 283 3.89 35.57 -17.66
C ASN A 283 2.55 36.06 -17.07
N THR A 284 2.56 37.13 -16.28
CA THR A 284 1.35 37.94 -16.05
C THR A 284 1.43 39.18 -16.94
N PRO A 285 0.56 39.34 -17.95
CA PRO A 285 0.30 40.67 -18.50
C PRO A 285 -0.33 41.58 -17.45
#